data_AF-A0A1F5MIW7-F1
#
_entry.id   AF-A0A1F5MIW7-F1
#
_cell.length_a   1.000
_cell.length_b   1.000
_cell.length_c   1.000
_cell.angle_alpha   90.00
_cell.angle_beta   90.00
_cell.angle_gamma   90.00
#
_symmetry.space_group_name_H-M   'P 1'
#
loop_
_entity.id
_entity.type
_entity.pdbx_description
1 polymer ?
#
loop_
_entity_poly.entity_id
_entity_poly.type
_entity_poly.pdbx_seq_one_letter_code
_entity_poly.pdbx_strand_id
1 'polypeptide(L)' 'MPDIIKIVYLLVGVFLVLGLLANIGGRFPKLPGDIDIDKPGIKLYIPFTSAIIISVILTLLFNFFRK' A
#
# COMPACT_ATOMS: atom_id res chain seq x y z
N MET A 1 -19.80 18.63 10.99
CA MET A 1 -19.22 18.18 9.70
C MET A 1 -17.77 17.64 9.81
N PRO A 2 -17.33 16.99 10.91
CA PRO A 2 -15.97 16.41 10.97
C PRO A 2 -15.80 15.15 10.11
N ASP A 3 -16.90 14.47 9.75
CA ASP A 3 -16.85 13.18 9.05
C ASP A 3 -16.50 13.32 7.57
N ILE A 4 -16.96 14.38 6.92
CA ILE A 4 -16.61 14.70 5.52
C ILE A 4 -15.10 14.96 5.40
N ILE A 5 -14.54 15.72 6.34
CA ILE A 5 -13.10 16.05 6.35
C ILE A 5 -12.27 14.77 6.44
N LYS A 6 -12.66 13.84 7.31
CA LYS A 6 -11.93 12.58 7.51
C LYS A 6 -12.07 11.62 6.31
N ILE A 7 -13.23 11.59 5.64
CA ILE A 7 -13.42 10.86 4.37
C ILE A 7 -12.51 11.43 3.27
N VAL A 8 -12.40 12.76 3.17
CA VAL A 8 -11.53 13.42 2.19
C VAL A 8 -10.06 13.08 2.46
N TYR A 9 -9.59 13.14 3.71
CA TYR A 9 -8.21 12.75 4.04
C TYR A 9 -7.91 11.28 3.72
N LEU A 10 -8.86 10.39 3.98
CA LEU A 10 -8.72 8.97 3.65
C LEU A 10 -8.61 8.76 2.14
N LEU A 11 -9.50 9.37 1.35
CA LEU A 11 -9.47 9.29 -0.11
C LEU A 11 -8.15 9.83 -0.66
N VAL A 12 -7.70 10.98 -0.18
CA VAL A 12 -6.41 11.57 -0.58
C VAL A 12 -5.25 10.63 -0.25
N GLY A 13 -5.24 10.01 0.93
CA GLY A 13 -4.22 9.02 1.32
C GLY A 13 -4.20 7.79 0.41
N VAL A 14 -5.37 7.24 0.08
CA VAL A 14 -5.50 6.10 -0.85
C VAL A 14 -5.03 6.46 -2.25
N PHE A 15 -5.45 7.62 -2.78
CA PHE A 15 -5.03 8.09 -4.10
C PHE A 15 -3.53 8.40 -4.17
N LEU A 16 -2.92 8.90 -3.09
CA LEU A 16 -1.47 9.09 -3.01
C LEU A 16 -0.72 7.76 -3.06
N VAL A 17 -1.17 6.75 -2.32
CA VAL A 17 -0.55 5.42 -2.31
C VAL A 17 -0.69 4.76 -3.68
N LEU A 18 -1.89 4.82 -4.28
CA LEU A 18 -2.13 4.30 -5.64
C LEU A 18 -1.31 5.05 -6.69
N GLY A 19 -1.19 6.38 -6.56
CA GLY A 19 -0.35 7.22 -7.43
C GLY A 19 1.14 6.89 -7.31
N LEU A 20 1.63 6.64 -6.09
CA LEU A 20 3.01 6.21 -5.84
C LEU A 20 3.28 4.83 -6.44
N LEU A 21 2.37 3.88 -6.24
CA LEU A 21 2.43 2.53 -6.82
C LEU A 21 2.34 2.57 -8.36
N ALA A 22 1.53 3.45 -8.93
CA ALA A 22 1.43 3.65 -10.38
C ALA A 22 2.70 4.30 -10.96
N ASN A 23 3.34 5.22 -10.23
CA ASN A 23 4.61 5.83 -10.65
C ASN A 23 5.77 4.81 -10.69
N ILE A 24 5.68 3.79 -9.84
CA ILE A 24 6.59 2.64 -9.81
C ILE A 24 6.33 1.64 -10.97
N GLY A 25 5.19 1.74 -11.65
CA GLY A 25 4.66 0.77 -12.63
C GLY A 25 5.34 0.71 -14.00
N GLY A 26 6.38 1.51 -14.28
CA GLY A 26 7.16 1.38 -15.52
C GLY A 26 8.27 0.32 -15.45
N ARG A 27 8.84 0.14 -14.27
CA ARG A 27 9.86 -0.84 -13.89
C ARG A 27 9.87 -0.83 -12.37
N PHE A 28 9.27 -1.83 -11.70
CA PHE A 28 9.37 -1.95 -10.25
C PHE A 28 10.85 -1.86 -9.83
N PRO A 29 11.34 -0.77 -9.21
CA PRO A 29 12.53 -0.88 -8.40
C PRO A 29 12.10 -1.78 -7.26
N LYS A 30 12.80 -2.90 -7.04
CA LYS A 30 12.53 -3.77 -5.88
C LYS A 30 12.41 -2.88 -4.66
N LEU A 31 11.19 -2.76 -4.11
CA LEU A 31 10.95 -1.99 -2.89
C LEU A 31 11.92 -2.57 -1.86
N PRO A 32 12.76 -1.77 -1.19
CA PRO A 32 13.66 -2.30 -0.18
C PRO A 32 12.80 -3.00 0.89
N GLY A 33 12.92 -4.33 0.99
CA GLY A 33 12.10 -5.17 1.86
C GLY A 33 11.20 -6.18 1.13
N ASP A 34 10.86 -5.98 -0.14
CA ASP A 34 10.14 -7.00 -0.93
C ASP A 34 11.15 -8.02 -1.48
N ILE A 35 11.03 -9.27 -1.02
CA ILE A 35 11.98 -10.33 -1.36
C ILE A 35 11.55 -10.97 -2.67
N ASP A 36 12.36 -10.81 -3.71
CA ASP A 36 12.16 -11.44 -5.01
C ASP A 36 13.30 -12.44 -5.27
N ILE A 37 12.95 -13.73 -5.17
CA ILE A 37 13.84 -14.85 -5.42
C ILE A 37 13.51 -15.40 -6.81
N ASP A 38 14.38 -15.12 -7.77
CA ASP A 38 14.29 -15.66 -9.13
C ASP A 38 15.39 -16.70 -9.31
N LYS A 39 15.02 -17.98 -9.29
CA LYS A 39 15.90 -19.13 -9.52
C LYS A 39 15.35 -19.98 -10.67
N PRO A 40 16.20 -20.65 -11.46
CA PRO A 40 15.72 -21.57 -12.49
C PRO A 40 14.83 -22.66 -11.87
N GLY A 41 13.54 -22.61 -12.21
CA GLY A 41 12.49 -23.52 -11.71
C GLY A 41 11.66 -23.01 -10.52
N ILE A 42 12.04 -21.91 -9.85
CA ILE A 42 11.30 -21.35 -8.70
C ILE A 42 11.36 -19.82 -8.73
N LYS A 43 10.18 -19.20 -8.81
CA LYS A 43 10.00 -17.75 -8.67
C LYS A 43 9.15 -17.47 -7.43
N LEU A 44 9.72 -16.82 -6.43
CA LEU A 44 9.04 -16.49 -5.17
C LEU A 44 9.12 -14.98 -4.91
N TYR A 45 7.95 -14.35 -4.77
CA TYR A 45 7.81 -12.94 -4.43
C TYR A 45 7.15 -12.80 -3.06
N ILE A 46 7.82 -12.10 -2.13
CA ILE A 46 7.34 -11.86 -0.77
C ILE A 46 7.17 -10.35 -0.55
N PRO A 47 5.93 -9.82 -0.64
CA PRO A 47 5.63 -8.40 -0.54
C PRO A 47 5.53 -7.90 0.91
N PHE A 48 6.60 -7.96 1.69
CA PHE A 48 6.58 -7.54 3.11
C PHE A 48 6.23 -6.05 3.28
N THR A 49 6.89 -5.18 2.52
CA THR A 49 6.71 -3.72 2.66
C THR A 49 5.31 -3.33 2.20
N SER A 50 4.87 -3.90 1.09
CA SER A 50 3.53 -3.68 0.55
C SER A 50 2.44 -4.17 1.52
N ALA A 51 2.61 -5.34 2.14
CA ALA A 51 1.64 -5.88 3.10
C ALA A 51 1.51 -5.01 4.36
N ILE A 52 2.62 -4.46 4.88
CA ILE A 52 2.61 -3.55 6.02
C ILE A 52 1.87 -2.26 5.69
N ILE A 53 2.14 -1.67 4.53
CA ILE A 53 1.47 -0.43 4.08
C ILE A 53 -0.04 -0.65 4.01
N ILE A 54 -0.47 -1.75 3.37
CA ILE A 54 -1.88 -2.13 3.27
C ILE A 54 -2.50 -2.29 4.67
N SER A 55 -1.82 -3.00 5.57
CA SER A 55 -2.30 -3.20 6.95
C SER A 55 -2.49 -1.89 7.72
N VAL A 56 -1.55 -0.95 7.63
CA VAL A 56 -1.66 0.37 8.27
C VAL A 56 -2.83 1.16 7.69
N ILE A 57 -3.02 1.14 6.37
CA ILE A 57 -4.15 1.81 5.71
C ILE A 57 -5.48 1.22 6.18
N LEU A 58 -5.62 -0.11 6.18
CA LEU A 58 -6.84 -0.77 6.67
C LEU A 58 -7.07 -0.49 8.15
N THR A 59 -6.02 -0.42 8.97
CA THR A 59 -6.14 -0.12 10.40
C THR A 59 -6.67 1.30 10.61
N LEU A 60 -6.14 2.28 9.86
CA LEU A 60 -6.63 3.66 9.90
C LEU A 60 -8.06 3.76 9.38
N LEU A 61 -8.40 3.03 8.32
CA LEU A 61 -9.74 2.93 7.75
C LEU A 61 -10.75 2.39 8.77
N PHE A 62 -10.46 1.22 9.36
CA PHE A 62 -11.34 0.61 10.36
C PHE A 62 -11.45 1.46 11.63
N ASN A 63 -10.34 2.02 12.11
CA ASN A 63 -10.36 2.92 13.26
C ASN A 63 -11.17 4.19 12.99
N PHE A 64 -11.17 4.67 11.75
CA PHE A 64 -11.98 5.80 11.34
C PHE A 64 -13.49 5.48 11.30
N PHE A 65 -13.88 4.28 10.85
CA PHE A 65 -15.28 3.83 10.85
C PHE A 65 -15.79 3.28 12.18
N ARG A 66 -14.91 2.97 13.14
CA ARG A 66 -15.29 2.42 14.46
C ARG A 66 -15.69 3.49 15.47
N LYS A 67 -16.17 4.65 15.00
CA LYS A 67 -16.79 5.69 15.81
C LYS A 67 -18.22 5.92 15.35
#